data_AF-M5JP95-F1
#
_entry.id   AF-M5JP95-F1
#
_cell.length_a   1.000
_cell.length_b   1.000
_cell.length_c   1.000
_cell.angle_alpha   90.00
_cell.angle_beta   90.00
_cell.angle_gamma   90.00
#
_symmetry.space_group_name_H-M   'P 1'
#
loop_
_entity.id
_entity.type
_entity.pdbx_description
1 polymer ?
#
loop_
_entity_poly.entity_id
_entity_poly.type
_entity_poly.pdbx_seq_one_letter_code
_entity_poly.pdbx_strand_id
1 'polypeptide(L)'
;MADNFDLFKTAPAEVVRYFDAKKSKPTFDWRDIAPEEHAYSWTVAKSAGFDILDDIRAAMADSIRNQLPFEHFRDQLTPILQKKGWWGRKIAVDPQDGVPKVVQLGSPRRLRTIYWSNIRSAHAAGEWEKTERNKRFLPFLVYLLSVSAERRPEHETWVGIVLPVDHPFWDTHYPPNGWGCKCRIRQITQREAQRLGWKEGQEPPVVVMKEWRNKRTGQTSMVPDGIDPGWETNPGKTRGRNVSEFLYGKVDAMPPQRQSIAVADIVSSPLMDALAKGHLQKGAALPVAQVGRSVVEAFGARTALVKLSDDSVRHIIEEHAVRNLVTDDFRAAIGVLRDPAAVIRRGQSAAFVGAVAGTWWRTVVKSANDGLEWWLVSFHRKSEKDARSFIRAATKKGTLIE
;
A
#
# COMPACT_ATOMS: atom_id res chain seq x y z
N MET A 1 -39.35 -1.79 -18.93
CA MET A 1 -38.77 -2.47 -17.74
C MET A 1 -37.82 -3.56 -18.20
N ALA A 2 -36.73 -3.18 -18.85
CA ALA A 2 -35.65 -4.09 -19.22
C ALA A 2 -34.43 -3.77 -18.36
N ASP A 3 -33.78 -4.81 -17.87
CA ASP A 3 -32.39 -4.86 -17.44
C ASP A 3 -31.96 -4.45 -16.02
N ASN A 4 -32.83 -4.62 -15.01
CA ASN A 4 -32.42 -4.50 -13.60
C ASN A 4 -31.77 -5.78 -13.02
N PHE A 5 -31.59 -6.83 -13.83
CA PHE A 5 -30.96 -8.10 -13.43
C PHE A 5 -29.48 -8.21 -13.84
N ASP A 6 -28.94 -7.23 -14.58
CA ASP A 6 -27.53 -7.22 -14.98
C ASP A 6 -26.57 -6.80 -13.86
N LEU A 7 -27.10 -6.19 -12.78
CA LEU A 7 -26.37 -5.74 -11.60
C LEU A 7 -25.58 -6.85 -10.87
N PHE A 8 -25.96 -8.12 -11.04
CA PHE A 8 -25.25 -9.26 -10.45
C PHE A 8 -24.36 -10.02 -11.43
N LYS A 9 -24.43 -9.71 -12.74
CA LYS A 9 -23.58 -10.37 -13.74
C LYS A 9 -22.18 -9.77 -13.76
N THR A 10 -22.05 -8.49 -13.44
CA THR A 10 -20.75 -7.81 -13.36
C THR A 10 -20.29 -7.57 -11.94
N ALA A 11 -18.99 -7.62 -11.67
CA ALA A 11 -18.45 -7.29 -10.36
C ALA A 11 -18.67 -5.81 -9.99
N PRO A 12 -18.82 -5.48 -8.70
CA PRO A 12 -18.86 -4.10 -8.24
C PRO A 12 -17.62 -3.32 -8.72
N ALA A 13 -17.80 -2.05 -9.07
CA ALA A 13 -16.73 -1.20 -9.62
C ALA A 13 -15.46 -1.16 -8.75
N GLU A 14 -15.63 -1.27 -7.43
CA GLU A 14 -14.55 -1.27 -6.43
C GLU A 14 -13.61 -2.46 -6.60
N VAL A 15 -14.18 -3.64 -6.89
CA VAL A 15 -13.44 -4.90 -7.11
C VAL A 15 -12.64 -4.81 -8.42
N VAL A 16 -13.27 -4.29 -9.48
CA VAL A 16 -12.63 -4.10 -10.79
C VAL A 16 -11.49 -3.08 -10.69
N ARG A 17 -11.72 -1.94 -10.03
CA ARG A 17 -10.71 -0.88 -9.85
C ARG A 17 -9.48 -1.38 -9.10
N TYR A 18 -9.66 -2.21 -8.07
CA TYR A 18 -8.53 -2.81 -7.35
C TYR A 18 -7.63 -3.64 -8.28
N PHE A 19 -8.23 -4.46 -9.16
CA PHE A 19 -7.49 -5.31 -10.08
C PHE A 19 -6.84 -4.53 -11.22
N ASP A 20 -7.58 -3.64 -11.88
CA ASP A 20 -7.12 -2.93 -13.08
C ASP A 20 -5.89 -2.05 -12.80
N ALA A 21 -5.80 -1.54 -11.58
CA ALA A 21 -4.70 -0.68 -11.18
C ALA A 21 -3.45 -1.47 -10.70
N LYS A 22 -3.39 -2.80 -10.87
CA LYS A 22 -2.16 -3.60 -10.71
C LYS A 22 -1.27 -3.48 -11.96
N LYS A 23 0.05 -3.30 -11.77
CA LYS A 23 1.05 -3.26 -12.86
C LYS A 23 1.73 -4.62 -13.03
N SER A 24 1.94 -5.05 -14.27
CA SER A 24 2.57 -6.35 -14.57
C SER A 24 4.06 -6.35 -14.22
N LYS A 25 4.51 -7.37 -13.48
CA LYS A 25 5.92 -7.61 -13.10
C LYS A 25 6.23 -9.10 -13.17
N PRO A 26 7.08 -9.57 -14.10
CA PRO A 26 7.50 -10.97 -14.12
C PRO A 26 8.29 -11.35 -12.86
N THR A 27 8.04 -12.54 -12.30
CA THR A 27 8.78 -13.11 -11.15
C THR A 27 9.13 -14.58 -11.41
N PHE A 28 10.12 -15.14 -10.72
CA PHE A 28 10.46 -16.58 -10.83
C PHE A 28 9.75 -17.41 -9.75
N ASP A 29 9.63 -16.88 -8.54
CA ASP A 29 8.88 -17.42 -7.40
C ASP A 29 7.98 -16.33 -6.81
N TRP A 30 6.87 -16.71 -6.18
CA TRP A 30 5.97 -15.73 -5.55
C TRP A 30 6.61 -15.05 -4.33
N ARG A 31 7.62 -15.69 -3.73
CA ARG A 31 8.43 -15.15 -2.62
C ARG A 31 9.52 -14.18 -3.08
N ASP A 32 9.68 -13.98 -4.39
CA ASP A 32 10.62 -12.99 -4.94
C ASP A 32 10.08 -11.55 -4.79
N ILE A 33 8.80 -11.40 -4.43
CA ILE A 33 8.14 -10.13 -4.15
C ILE A 33 7.56 -10.16 -2.73
N ALA A 34 7.70 -9.05 -2.01
CA ALA A 34 7.22 -8.96 -0.64
C ALA A 34 5.67 -9.09 -0.60
N PRO A 35 5.08 -9.59 0.51
CA PRO A 35 3.63 -9.66 0.72
C PRO A 35 2.87 -8.40 0.29
N GLU A 36 3.42 -7.24 0.65
CA GLU A 36 2.89 -5.92 0.37
C GLU A 36 2.90 -5.61 -1.14
N GLU A 37 3.83 -6.19 -1.90
CA GLU A 37 3.96 -6.01 -3.35
C GLU A 37 2.87 -6.73 -4.15
N HIS A 38 2.29 -7.83 -3.63
CA HIS A 38 1.20 -8.56 -4.30
C HIS A 38 -0.08 -7.73 -4.43
N ALA A 39 -0.24 -6.70 -3.58
CA ALA A 39 -1.39 -5.81 -3.60
C ALA A 39 -1.45 -4.91 -4.86
N TYR A 40 -0.32 -4.66 -5.54
CA TYR A 40 -0.27 -3.79 -6.72
C TYR A 40 0.57 -4.33 -7.89
N SER A 41 1.31 -5.44 -7.71
CA SER A 41 2.01 -6.12 -8.79
C SER A 41 1.19 -7.30 -9.31
N TRP A 42 0.87 -7.30 -10.60
CA TRP A 42 0.40 -8.49 -11.30
C TRP A 42 1.60 -9.34 -11.67
N THR A 43 1.82 -10.43 -10.95
CA THR A 43 2.94 -11.33 -11.20
C THR A 43 2.45 -12.77 -11.35
N VAL A 44 3.07 -13.49 -12.26
CA VAL A 44 2.93 -14.94 -12.35
C VAL A 44 4.33 -15.50 -12.28
N ALA A 45 4.64 -16.26 -11.23
CA ALA A 45 5.95 -16.87 -11.06
C ALA A 45 6.37 -17.68 -12.33
N LYS A 46 7.65 -17.76 -12.67
CA LYS A 46 8.16 -18.42 -13.89
C LYS A 46 7.47 -17.96 -15.19
N SER A 47 6.97 -16.74 -15.25
CA SER A 47 6.46 -16.16 -16.50
C SER A 47 7.56 -15.45 -17.30
N ALA A 48 8.69 -15.11 -16.67
CA ALA A 48 9.84 -14.56 -17.38
C ALA A 48 10.28 -15.51 -18.51
N GLY A 49 10.37 -15.00 -19.73
CA GLY A 49 10.69 -15.78 -20.93
C GLY A 49 9.49 -16.43 -21.62
N PHE A 50 8.28 -16.29 -21.07
CA PHE A 50 7.03 -16.72 -21.69
C PHE A 50 6.14 -15.49 -21.85
N ASP A 51 5.72 -15.18 -23.08
CA ASP A 51 4.79 -14.09 -23.38
C ASP A 51 3.36 -14.44 -22.90
N ILE A 52 3.14 -14.64 -21.59
CA ILE A 52 1.88 -15.16 -21.04
C ILE A 52 1.24 -14.23 -20.00
N LEU A 53 1.97 -13.22 -19.54
CA LEU A 53 1.51 -12.37 -18.44
C LEU A 53 0.25 -11.62 -18.82
N ASP A 54 0.19 -11.09 -20.03
CA ASP A 54 -0.96 -10.35 -20.54
C ASP A 54 -2.14 -11.27 -20.85
N ASP A 55 -1.90 -12.50 -21.33
CA ASP A 55 -2.98 -13.49 -21.54
C ASP A 55 -3.67 -13.84 -20.22
N ILE A 56 -2.88 -14.18 -19.18
CA ILE A 56 -3.42 -14.53 -17.87
C ILE A 56 -4.08 -13.30 -17.24
N ARG A 57 -3.51 -12.10 -17.43
CA ARG A 57 -4.11 -10.85 -16.93
C ARG A 57 -5.45 -10.57 -17.58
N ALA A 58 -5.56 -10.74 -18.89
CA ALA A 58 -6.79 -10.51 -19.65
C ALA A 58 -7.89 -11.48 -19.21
N ALA A 59 -7.59 -12.78 -19.13
CA ALA A 59 -8.55 -13.78 -18.65
C ALA A 59 -8.98 -13.54 -17.19
N MET A 60 -8.06 -13.05 -16.34
CA MET A 60 -8.38 -12.67 -14.96
C MET A 60 -9.26 -11.43 -14.90
N ALA A 61 -8.96 -10.41 -15.70
CA ALA A 61 -9.77 -9.20 -15.80
C ALA A 61 -11.20 -9.53 -16.21
N ASP A 62 -11.36 -10.41 -17.19
CA ASP A 62 -12.64 -10.91 -17.65
C ASP A 62 -13.37 -11.69 -16.56
N SER A 63 -12.67 -12.60 -15.88
CA SER A 63 -13.23 -13.39 -14.77
C SER A 63 -13.71 -12.52 -13.61
N ILE A 64 -12.95 -11.47 -13.27
CA ILE A 64 -13.35 -10.51 -12.24
C ILE A 64 -14.56 -9.70 -12.71
N ARG A 65 -14.48 -9.08 -13.90
CA ARG A 65 -15.52 -8.19 -14.39
C ARG A 65 -16.85 -8.91 -14.58
N ASN A 66 -16.83 -10.14 -15.10
CA ASN A 66 -18.02 -10.91 -15.46
C ASN A 66 -18.35 -12.03 -14.46
N GLN A 67 -17.70 -12.05 -13.29
CA GLN A 67 -17.87 -13.05 -12.24
C GLN A 67 -17.81 -14.51 -12.73
N LEU A 68 -16.94 -14.78 -13.70
CA LEU A 68 -16.88 -16.09 -14.36
C LEU A 68 -16.21 -17.12 -13.44
N PRO A 69 -16.69 -18.38 -13.41
CA PRO A 69 -16.14 -19.41 -12.53
C PRO A 69 -14.75 -19.87 -12.96
N PHE A 70 -14.05 -20.60 -12.06
CA PHE A 70 -12.70 -21.10 -12.31
C PHE A 70 -12.61 -21.98 -13.56
N GLU A 71 -13.65 -22.77 -13.84
CA GLU A 71 -13.73 -23.65 -15.00
C GLU A 71 -13.58 -22.86 -16.30
N HIS A 72 -14.26 -21.72 -16.41
CA HIS A 72 -14.14 -20.82 -17.56
C HIS A 72 -12.70 -20.29 -17.71
N PHE A 73 -12.15 -19.74 -16.63
CA PHE A 73 -10.76 -19.23 -16.60
C PHE A 73 -9.74 -20.31 -17.01
N ARG A 74 -9.91 -21.54 -16.51
CA ARG A 74 -9.06 -22.68 -16.86
C ARG A 74 -9.18 -23.04 -18.33
N ASP A 75 -10.41 -23.19 -18.83
CA ASP A 75 -10.67 -23.72 -20.17
C ASP A 75 -10.24 -22.72 -21.26
N GLN A 76 -10.38 -21.41 -20.98
CA GLN A 76 -9.86 -20.35 -21.83
C GLN A 76 -8.33 -20.31 -21.89
N LEU A 77 -7.64 -20.38 -20.73
CA LEU A 77 -6.20 -20.18 -20.66
C LEU A 77 -5.37 -21.42 -21.00
N THR A 78 -5.85 -22.62 -20.68
CA THR A 78 -5.09 -23.86 -20.86
C THR A 78 -4.52 -24.01 -22.28
N PRO A 79 -5.32 -23.89 -23.36
CA PRO A 79 -4.79 -24.04 -24.73
C PRO A 79 -3.78 -22.94 -25.09
N ILE A 80 -4.00 -21.70 -24.65
CA ILE A 80 -3.09 -20.56 -24.90
C ILE A 80 -1.73 -20.82 -24.24
N LEU A 81 -1.74 -21.19 -22.96
CA LEU A 81 -0.54 -21.44 -22.18
C LEU A 81 0.24 -22.66 -22.68
N GLN A 82 -0.46 -23.71 -23.12
CA GLN A 82 0.15 -24.86 -23.77
C GLN A 82 0.83 -24.47 -25.09
N LYS A 83 0.15 -23.71 -25.95
CA LYS A 83 0.70 -23.21 -27.22
C LYS A 83 1.93 -22.33 -27.00
N LYS A 84 1.91 -21.49 -25.97
CA LYS A 84 3.06 -20.64 -25.58
C LYS A 84 4.14 -21.41 -24.80
N GLY A 85 4.00 -22.73 -24.65
CA GLY A 85 5.01 -23.59 -24.03
C GLY A 85 5.11 -23.50 -22.51
N TRP A 86 4.17 -22.82 -21.85
CA TRP A 86 4.11 -22.66 -20.40
C TRP A 86 3.17 -23.68 -19.74
N TRP A 87 3.47 -24.97 -19.87
CA TRP A 87 2.65 -26.02 -19.28
C TRP A 87 3.47 -27.22 -18.81
N GLY A 88 3.00 -27.88 -17.75
CA GLY A 88 3.64 -29.08 -17.22
C GLY A 88 4.94 -28.80 -16.45
N ARG A 89 5.79 -29.82 -16.34
CA ARG A 89 7.11 -29.73 -15.72
C ARG A 89 8.16 -29.43 -16.79
N LYS A 90 9.04 -28.48 -16.53
CA LYS A 90 10.20 -28.17 -17.39
C LYS A 90 11.45 -27.95 -16.56
N ILE A 91 12.61 -28.12 -17.17
CA ILE A 91 13.87 -27.68 -16.57
C ILE A 91 13.96 -26.16 -16.77
N ALA A 92 14.17 -25.42 -15.69
CA ALA A 92 14.44 -24.00 -15.74
C ALA A 92 15.63 -23.69 -14.83
N VAL A 93 16.47 -22.74 -15.26
CA VAL A 93 17.57 -22.22 -14.46
C VAL A 93 17.03 -21.12 -13.56
N ASP A 94 17.25 -21.27 -12.26
CA ASP A 94 16.87 -20.27 -11.28
C ASP A 94 17.88 -19.10 -11.31
N PRO A 95 17.44 -17.85 -11.56
CA PRO A 95 18.36 -16.71 -11.65
C PRO A 95 19.12 -16.41 -10.36
N GLN A 96 18.65 -16.92 -9.22
CA GLN A 96 19.26 -16.63 -7.92
C GLN A 96 20.50 -17.49 -7.64
N ASP A 97 20.54 -18.74 -8.12
CA ASP A 97 21.66 -19.66 -7.86
C ASP A 97 22.28 -20.26 -9.14
N GLY A 98 21.68 -20.03 -10.31
CA GLY A 98 22.18 -20.52 -11.59
C GLY A 98 22.01 -22.02 -11.80
N VAL A 99 21.29 -22.73 -10.91
CA VAL A 99 21.16 -24.20 -10.96
C VAL A 99 19.93 -24.61 -11.78
N PRO A 100 20.06 -25.53 -12.76
CA PRO A 100 18.93 -26.13 -13.45
C PRO A 100 18.06 -26.95 -12.50
N LYS A 101 16.77 -26.63 -12.40
CA LYS A 101 15.80 -27.35 -11.55
C LYS A 101 14.57 -27.74 -12.35
N VAL A 102 13.97 -28.88 -12.02
CA VAL A 102 12.65 -29.24 -12.54
C VAL A 102 11.61 -28.36 -11.86
N VAL A 103 10.98 -27.48 -12.63
CA VAL A 103 9.95 -26.55 -12.17
C VAL A 103 8.59 -26.93 -12.74
N GLN A 104 7.54 -26.74 -11.94
CA GLN A 104 6.17 -26.77 -12.43
C GLN A 104 5.82 -25.40 -13.06
N LEU A 105 5.52 -25.37 -14.35
CA LEU A 105 4.97 -24.22 -15.08
C LEU A 105 3.44 -24.18 -14.91
N GLY A 106 2.65 -24.09 -15.98
CA GLY A 106 1.20 -24.19 -15.92
C GLY A 106 0.71 -25.57 -15.49
N SER A 107 -0.37 -25.59 -14.70
CA SER A 107 -1.17 -26.79 -14.40
C SER A 107 -2.55 -26.37 -13.90
N PRO A 108 -3.57 -27.26 -13.93
CA PRO A 108 -4.90 -26.93 -13.42
C PRO A 108 -4.88 -26.51 -11.94
N ARG A 109 -4.07 -27.19 -11.11
CA ARG A 109 -3.89 -26.82 -9.70
C ARG A 109 -3.32 -25.42 -9.54
N ARG A 110 -2.33 -25.06 -10.36
CA ARG A 110 -1.70 -23.74 -10.31
C ARG A 110 -2.64 -22.63 -10.80
N LEU A 111 -3.35 -22.86 -11.90
CA LEU A 111 -4.38 -21.93 -12.37
C LEU A 111 -5.45 -21.71 -11.31
N ARG A 112 -5.85 -22.75 -10.57
CA ARG A 112 -6.79 -22.62 -9.45
C ARG A 112 -6.26 -21.70 -8.36
N THR A 113 -4.99 -21.81 -7.99
CA THR A 113 -4.36 -20.91 -7.01
C THR A 113 -4.30 -19.47 -7.51
N ILE A 114 -3.90 -19.25 -8.78
CA ILE A 114 -3.84 -17.91 -9.39
C ILE A 114 -5.23 -17.28 -9.42
N TYR A 115 -6.24 -18.03 -9.87
CA TYR A 115 -7.63 -17.61 -9.90
C TYR A 115 -8.13 -17.27 -8.49
N TRP A 116 -8.05 -18.21 -7.55
CA TRP A 116 -8.59 -18.05 -6.21
C TRP A 116 -7.95 -16.85 -5.48
N SER A 117 -6.62 -16.71 -5.55
CA SER A 117 -5.91 -15.63 -4.83
C SER A 117 -6.30 -14.25 -5.32
N ASN A 118 -6.30 -14.03 -6.65
CA ASN A 118 -6.63 -12.73 -7.22
C ASN A 118 -8.10 -12.36 -7.03
N ILE A 119 -9.02 -13.29 -7.25
CA ILE A 119 -10.46 -13.07 -7.04
C ILE A 119 -10.72 -12.73 -5.57
N ARG A 120 -10.17 -13.50 -4.62
CA ARG A 120 -10.40 -13.27 -3.19
C ARG A 120 -9.83 -11.96 -2.70
N SER A 121 -8.61 -11.60 -3.09
CA SER A 121 -8.02 -10.31 -2.69
C SER A 121 -8.77 -9.12 -3.31
N ALA A 122 -9.20 -9.21 -4.57
CA ALA A 122 -9.99 -8.15 -5.21
C ALA A 122 -11.34 -7.96 -4.54
N HIS A 123 -12.05 -9.05 -4.22
CA HIS A 123 -13.30 -8.98 -3.47
C HIS A 123 -13.10 -8.41 -2.07
N ALA A 124 -12.08 -8.86 -1.33
CA ALA A 124 -11.77 -8.34 0.00
C ALA A 124 -11.51 -6.83 -0.03
N ALA A 125 -10.77 -6.35 -1.03
CA ALA A 125 -10.54 -4.92 -1.19
C ALA A 125 -11.82 -4.14 -1.49
N GLY A 126 -12.67 -4.63 -2.39
CA GLY A 126 -13.96 -3.98 -2.68
C GLY A 126 -14.91 -3.99 -1.49
N GLU A 127 -14.93 -5.07 -0.71
CA GLU A 127 -15.74 -5.15 0.52
C GLU A 127 -15.22 -4.20 1.62
N TRP A 128 -13.90 -4.01 1.72
CA TRP A 128 -13.34 -3.01 2.64
C TRP A 128 -13.72 -1.58 2.24
N GLU A 129 -13.69 -1.24 0.95
CA GLU A 129 -14.10 0.10 0.50
C GLU A 129 -15.60 0.35 0.79
N LYS A 130 -16.46 -0.67 0.62
CA LYS A 130 -17.86 -0.59 1.09
C LYS A 130 -17.95 -0.44 2.60
N THR A 131 -17.07 -1.11 3.35
CA THR A 131 -16.98 -1.00 4.81
C THR A 131 -16.66 0.41 5.26
N GLU A 132 -15.64 1.03 4.68
CA GLU A 132 -15.29 2.42 5.00
C GLU A 132 -16.42 3.39 4.66
N ARG A 133 -17.17 3.18 3.57
CA ARG A 133 -18.33 4.02 3.23
C ARG A 133 -19.49 3.88 4.22
N ASN A 134 -19.74 2.65 4.70
CA ASN A 134 -20.92 2.36 5.51
C ASN A 134 -20.67 2.45 7.01
N LYS A 135 -19.41 2.61 7.46
CA LYS A 135 -19.04 2.55 8.88
C LYS A 135 -19.77 3.54 9.78
N ARG A 136 -20.26 4.66 9.24
CA ARG A 136 -21.11 5.60 9.99
C ARG A 136 -22.39 4.94 10.52
N PHE A 137 -22.94 3.99 9.77
CA PHE A 137 -24.18 3.28 10.11
C PHE A 137 -23.92 1.85 10.62
N LEU A 138 -22.83 1.22 10.18
CA LEU A 138 -22.40 -0.12 10.58
C LEU A 138 -20.95 -0.08 11.10
N PRO A 139 -20.71 0.48 12.30
CA PRO A 139 -19.35 0.78 12.77
C PRO A 139 -18.55 -0.43 13.25
N PHE A 140 -19.12 -1.63 13.21
CA PHE A 140 -18.50 -2.85 13.74
C PHE A 140 -18.38 -3.94 12.69
N LEU A 141 -17.38 -4.80 12.87
CA LEU A 141 -17.16 -6.01 12.10
C LEU A 141 -17.25 -7.23 13.02
N VAL A 142 -17.84 -8.31 12.51
CA VAL A 142 -17.82 -9.63 13.14
C VAL A 142 -17.13 -10.65 12.23
N TYR A 143 -16.19 -11.41 12.78
CA TYR A 143 -15.53 -12.51 12.08
C TYR A 143 -16.44 -13.75 12.03
N LEU A 144 -16.67 -14.29 10.83
CA LEU A 144 -17.61 -15.39 10.61
C LEU A 144 -16.92 -16.72 10.38
N LEU A 145 -17.63 -17.79 10.71
CA LEU A 145 -17.22 -19.16 10.42
C LEU A 145 -17.01 -19.37 8.91
N SER A 146 -15.93 -20.07 8.58
CA SER A 146 -15.57 -20.43 7.22
C SER A 146 -16.57 -21.42 6.61
N VAL A 147 -16.87 -21.26 5.33
CA VAL A 147 -17.64 -22.24 4.53
C VAL A 147 -16.78 -23.37 3.97
N SER A 148 -15.51 -23.46 4.39
CA SER A 148 -14.64 -24.59 4.04
C SER A 148 -15.11 -25.86 4.74
N ALA A 149 -14.95 -27.01 4.05
CA ALA A 149 -15.15 -28.33 4.64
C ALA A 149 -14.04 -28.63 5.66
N GLU A 150 -12.80 -28.32 5.30
CA GLU A 150 -11.64 -28.37 6.18
C GLU A 150 -11.33 -26.95 6.65
N ARG A 151 -11.59 -26.69 7.93
CA ARG A 151 -11.38 -25.38 8.56
C ARG A 151 -10.08 -25.42 9.34
N ARG A 152 -9.37 -24.30 9.35
CA ARG A 152 -8.14 -24.15 10.12
C ARG A 152 -8.52 -23.90 11.58
N PRO A 153 -8.08 -24.73 12.55
CA PRO A 153 -8.41 -24.54 13.96
C PRO A 153 -8.07 -23.15 14.46
N GLU A 154 -6.96 -22.57 13.99
CA GLU A 154 -6.51 -21.22 14.35
C GLU A 154 -7.57 -20.17 13.97
N HIS A 155 -8.20 -20.31 12.80
CA HIS A 155 -9.22 -19.36 12.31
C HIS A 155 -10.55 -19.52 13.05
N GLU A 156 -10.84 -20.70 13.59
CA GLU A 156 -12.04 -20.93 14.40
C GLU A 156 -11.99 -20.16 15.72
N THR A 157 -10.78 -19.95 16.28
CA THR A 157 -10.60 -19.13 17.49
C THR A 157 -10.98 -17.66 17.29
N TRP A 158 -11.01 -17.18 16.04
CA TRP A 158 -11.40 -15.81 15.71
C TRP A 158 -12.89 -15.63 15.48
N VAL A 159 -13.64 -16.73 15.31
CA VAL A 159 -15.08 -16.66 15.02
C VAL A 159 -15.81 -15.99 16.18
N GLY A 160 -16.63 -14.98 15.85
CA GLY A 160 -17.36 -14.21 16.84
C GLY A 160 -16.57 -13.03 17.43
N ILE A 161 -15.30 -12.81 17.06
CA ILE A 161 -14.62 -11.56 17.38
C ILE A 161 -15.41 -10.41 16.76
N VAL A 162 -15.86 -9.49 17.62
CA VAL A 162 -16.55 -8.26 17.27
C VAL A 162 -15.69 -7.08 17.66
N LEU A 163 -15.34 -6.24 16.68
CA LEU A 163 -14.50 -5.06 16.90
C LEU A 163 -14.93 -3.89 16.01
N PRO A 164 -14.69 -2.63 16.41
CA PRO A 164 -14.90 -1.48 15.55
C PRO A 164 -14.16 -1.62 14.20
N VAL A 165 -14.69 -1.04 13.13
CA VAL A 165 -14.08 -1.06 11.79
C VAL A 165 -12.63 -0.54 11.82
N ASP A 166 -12.36 0.51 12.59
CA ASP A 166 -11.04 1.13 12.67
C ASP A 166 -10.06 0.39 13.61
N HIS A 167 -10.46 -0.72 14.23
CA HIS A 167 -9.61 -1.46 15.17
C HIS A 167 -8.38 -2.11 14.46
N PRO A 168 -7.16 -2.03 15.02
CA PRO A 168 -5.93 -2.53 14.38
C PRO A 168 -5.92 -4.02 14.05
N PHE A 169 -6.73 -4.83 14.75
CA PHE A 169 -6.91 -6.26 14.44
C PHE A 169 -7.23 -6.51 12.95
N TRP A 170 -8.01 -5.62 12.33
CA TRP A 170 -8.39 -5.71 10.92
C TRP A 170 -7.29 -5.33 9.94
N ASP A 171 -6.10 -4.93 10.41
CA ASP A 171 -4.94 -4.68 9.55
C ASP A 171 -4.36 -5.99 9.01
N THR A 172 -4.45 -7.05 9.81
CA THR A 172 -3.88 -8.37 9.50
C THR A 172 -4.94 -9.46 9.43
N HIS A 173 -6.00 -9.41 10.24
CA HIS A 173 -7.01 -10.48 10.33
C HIS A 173 -8.26 -10.21 9.47
N TYR A 174 -8.11 -9.52 8.34
CA TYR A 174 -9.18 -9.29 7.37
C TYR A 174 -9.07 -10.28 6.21
N PRO A 175 -9.96 -11.28 6.09
CA PRO A 175 -9.82 -12.35 5.11
C PRO A 175 -9.68 -11.85 3.67
N PRO A 176 -8.92 -12.58 2.83
CA PRO A 176 -8.33 -13.90 3.08
C PRO A 176 -7.06 -13.88 3.97
N ASN A 177 -7.04 -14.74 5.01
CA ASN A 177 -5.93 -14.86 5.96
C ASN A 177 -4.93 -15.97 5.59
N GLY A 178 -4.99 -16.48 4.37
CA GLY A 178 -4.12 -17.56 3.89
C GLY A 178 -4.64 -18.28 2.67
N TRP A 179 -3.79 -19.14 2.08
CA TRP A 179 -4.08 -19.87 0.86
C TRP A 179 -5.31 -20.77 1.00
N GLY A 180 -6.29 -20.59 0.10
CA GLY A 180 -7.54 -21.35 0.11
C GLY A 180 -8.55 -20.91 1.18
N CYS A 181 -8.28 -19.83 1.94
CA CYS A 181 -9.19 -19.30 2.95
C CYS A 181 -10.59 -19.00 2.38
N LYS A 182 -11.62 -19.37 3.14
CA LYS A 182 -13.04 -19.08 2.83
C LYS A 182 -13.75 -18.39 4.01
N CYS A 183 -12.99 -17.83 4.95
CA CYS A 183 -13.51 -17.01 6.03
C CYS A 183 -14.14 -15.72 5.47
N ARG A 184 -15.05 -15.14 6.24
CA ARG A 184 -15.78 -13.93 5.87
C ARG A 184 -15.89 -13.02 7.08
N ILE A 185 -16.11 -11.74 6.82
CA ILE A 185 -16.47 -10.75 7.82
C ILE A 185 -17.83 -10.18 7.44
N ARG A 186 -18.62 -9.77 8.44
CA ARG A 186 -19.86 -9.02 8.24
C ARG A 186 -19.83 -7.72 9.02
N GLN A 187 -20.29 -6.65 8.40
CA GLN A 187 -20.56 -5.38 9.07
C GLN A 187 -21.85 -5.44 9.87
N ILE A 188 -21.82 -4.89 11.08
CA ILE A 188 -22.94 -4.91 12.01
C ILE A 188 -23.12 -3.54 12.69
N THR A 189 -24.33 -3.32 13.21
CA THR A 189 -24.65 -2.11 13.99
C THR A 189 -24.00 -2.18 15.37
N GLN A 190 -23.84 -1.04 16.03
CA GLN A 190 -23.39 -0.99 17.43
C GLN A 190 -24.33 -1.75 18.37
N ARG A 191 -25.65 -1.68 18.15
CA ARG A 191 -26.64 -2.43 18.96
C ARG A 191 -26.45 -3.95 18.83
N GLU A 192 -26.18 -4.42 17.62
CA GLU A 192 -25.88 -5.84 17.38
C GLU A 192 -24.53 -6.23 18.00
N ALA A 193 -23.50 -5.38 17.88
CA ALA A 193 -22.21 -5.61 18.51
C ALA A 193 -22.34 -5.78 20.04
N GLN A 194 -23.08 -4.90 20.70
CA GLN A 194 -23.37 -5.00 22.15
C GLN A 194 -24.13 -6.28 22.50
N ARG A 195 -25.10 -6.70 21.67
CA ARG A 195 -25.82 -7.97 21.86
C ARG A 195 -24.91 -9.18 21.72
N LEU A 196 -23.91 -9.11 20.84
CA LEU A 196 -22.87 -10.12 20.67
C LEU A 196 -21.76 -10.04 21.73
N GLY A 197 -21.90 -9.16 22.73
CA GLY A 197 -21.01 -9.09 23.89
C GLY A 197 -19.90 -8.05 23.80
N TRP A 198 -19.82 -7.25 22.74
CA TRP A 198 -18.83 -6.17 22.64
C TRP A 198 -19.08 -5.10 23.70
N LYS A 199 -18.00 -4.70 24.40
CA LYS A 199 -18.00 -3.60 25.38
C LYS A 199 -16.94 -2.57 25.00
N GLU A 200 -17.25 -1.30 25.20
CA GLU A 200 -16.27 -0.23 25.04
C GLU A 200 -15.15 -0.39 26.08
N GLY A 201 -13.90 -0.24 25.65
CA GLY A 201 -12.73 -0.46 26.51
C GLY A 201 -12.43 -1.93 26.84
N GLN A 202 -13.10 -2.91 26.22
CA GLN A 202 -12.70 -4.31 26.37
C GLN A 202 -11.26 -4.52 25.87
N GLU A 203 -10.54 -5.46 26.48
CA GLU A 203 -9.20 -5.78 26.06
C GLU A 203 -9.20 -6.29 24.60
N PRO A 204 -8.26 -5.80 23.76
CA PRO A 204 -8.15 -6.26 22.39
C PRO A 204 -7.74 -7.75 22.37
N PRO A 205 -8.15 -8.52 21.35
CA PRO A 205 -7.66 -9.88 21.17
C PRO A 205 -6.13 -9.91 21.12
N VAL A 206 -5.52 -10.83 21.86
CA VAL A 206 -4.07 -11.02 21.84
C VAL A 206 -3.67 -11.61 20.50
N VAL A 207 -2.84 -10.88 19.76
CA VAL A 207 -2.24 -11.35 18.50
C VAL A 207 -0.85 -11.90 18.81
N VAL A 208 -0.71 -13.22 18.73
CA VAL A 208 0.58 -13.88 18.89
C VAL A 208 1.34 -13.80 17.57
N MET A 209 2.55 -13.26 17.60
CA MET A 209 3.41 -13.18 16.41
C MET A 209 4.38 -14.36 16.40
N LYS A 210 4.55 -15.01 15.25
CA LYS A 210 5.53 -16.07 15.02
C LYS A 210 6.60 -15.60 14.04
N GLU A 211 7.84 -15.98 14.33
CA GLU A 211 8.95 -15.76 13.41
C GLU A 211 8.79 -16.67 12.19
N TRP A 212 8.81 -16.08 11.00
CA TRP A 212 8.86 -16.80 9.74
C TRP A 212 10.11 -16.43 8.95
N ARG A 213 10.89 -17.43 8.58
CA ARG A 213 12.07 -17.26 7.73
C ARG A 213 11.74 -17.60 6.29
N ASN A 214 11.84 -16.62 5.41
CA ASN A 214 11.76 -16.81 3.98
C ASN A 214 12.98 -17.60 3.49
N LYS A 215 12.80 -18.89 3.21
CA LYS A 215 13.87 -19.77 2.71
C LYS A 215 14.46 -19.33 1.36
N ARG A 216 13.78 -18.45 0.61
CA ARG A 216 14.20 -17.93 -0.70
C ARG A 216 15.16 -16.75 -0.54
N THR A 217 14.77 -15.74 0.21
CA THR A 217 15.53 -14.50 0.38
C THR A 217 16.45 -14.53 1.60
N GLY A 218 16.24 -15.48 2.51
CA GLY A 218 16.90 -15.54 3.82
C GLY A 218 16.32 -14.57 4.85
N GLN A 219 15.41 -13.68 4.45
CA GLN A 219 14.79 -12.67 5.31
C GLN A 219 13.87 -13.32 6.34
N THR A 220 13.95 -12.84 7.57
CA THR A 220 13.02 -13.17 8.65
C THR A 220 11.98 -12.07 8.78
N SER A 221 10.71 -12.42 8.96
CA SER A 221 9.62 -11.51 9.34
C SER A 221 8.78 -12.09 10.46
N MET A 222 8.03 -11.22 11.15
CA MET A 222 7.05 -11.63 12.15
C MET A 222 5.68 -11.70 11.50
N VAL A 223 5.03 -12.86 11.56
CA VAL A 223 3.71 -13.11 10.97
C VAL A 223 2.74 -13.51 12.09
N PRO A 224 1.50 -12.97 12.14
CA PRO A 224 0.51 -13.40 13.12
C PRO A 224 0.25 -14.89 13.04
N ASP A 225 0.12 -15.55 14.19
CA ASP A 225 -0.18 -16.96 14.25
C ASP A 225 -1.50 -17.27 13.53
N GLY A 226 -1.56 -18.38 12.80
CA GLY A 226 -2.70 -18.75 11.96
C GLY A 226 -2.82 -18.01 10.63
N ILE A 227 -2.02 -16.97 10.37
CA ILE A 227 -1.97 -16.28 9.07
C ILE A 227 -0.83 -16.85 8.21
N ASP A 228 -1.11 -17.16 6.95
CA ASP A 228 -0.05 -17.60 6.04
C ASP A 228 0.83 -16.39 5.64
N PRO A 229 2.17 -16.52 5.62
CA PRO A 229 3.05 -15.47 5.11
C PRO A 229 2.67 -15.06 3.67
N GLY A 230 2.58 -13.76 3.41
CA GLY A 230 1.98 -13.20 2.19
C GLY A 230 0.54 -12.70 2.37
N TRP A 231 -0.14 -13.02 3.47
CA TRP A 231 -1.56 -12.72 3.71
C TRP A 231 -1.81 -11.89 4.98
N GLU A 232 -0.75 -11.44 5.65
CA GLU A 232 -0.74 -10.60 6.84
C GLU A 232 -1.08 -9.13 6.55
N THR A 233 -1.94 -8.87 5.58
CA THR A 233 -2.40 -7.52 5.24
C THR A 233 -3.86 -7.54 4.82
N ASN A 234 -4.59 -6.49 5.19
CA ASN A 234 -5.92 -6.22 4.66
C ASN A 234 -5.81 -5.66 3.23
N PRO A 235 -6.27 -6.38 2.20
CA PRO A 235 -6.07 -5.98 0.80
C PRO A 235 -6.69 -4.62 0.46
N GLY A 236 -7.78 -4.24 1.12
CA GLY A 236 -8.47 -2.98 0.87
C GLY A 236 -7.91 -1.80 1.67
N LYS A 237 -7.36 -2.04 2.86
CA LYS A 237 -6.82 -0.97 3.70
C LYS A 237 -5.40 -0.57 3.30
N THR A 238 -4.59 -1.56 2.94
CA THR A 238 -3.13 -1.38 2.86
C THR A 238 -2.63 -1.07 1.46
N ARG A 239 -3.47 -1.09 0.41
CA ARG A 239 -3.00 -0.88 -0.97
C ARG A 239 -2.24 0.44 -1.16
N GLY A 240 -2.81 1.57 -0.74
CA GLY A 240 -2.17 2.88 -0.83
C GLY A 240 -0.84 2.90 -0.06
N ARG A 241 -0.85 2.43 1.20
CA ARG A 241 0.34 2.34 2.05
C ARG A 241 1.42 1.42 1.45
N ASN A 242 1.06 0.23 0.99
CA ASN A 242 1.98 -0.77 0.43
C ASN A 242 2.64 -0.29 -0.86
N VAL A 243 1.89 0.38 -1.75
CA VAL A 243 2.46 1.03 -2.94
C VAL A 243 3.48 2.08 -2.51
N SER A 244 3.13 2.86 -1.50
CA SER A 244 3.96 3.94 -0.98
C SER A 244 5.24 3.43 -0.34
N GLU A 245 5.14 2.39 0.50
CA GLU A 245 6.27 1.72 1.13
C GLU A 245 7.18 1.06 0.11
N PHE A 246 6.63 0.39 -0.92
CA PHE A 246 7.44 -0.17 -1.99
C PHE A 246 8.16 0.90 -2.81
N LEU A 247 7.44 1.93 -3.27
CA LEU A 247 8.05 3.03 -4.02
C LEU A 247 9.14 3.69 -3.19
N TYR A 248 8.86 3.95 -1.91
CA TYR A 248 9.82 4.50 -0.97
C TYR A 248 11.05 3.60 -0.82
N GLY A 249 10.86 2.31 -0.53
CA GLY A 249 11.98 1.36 -0.36
C GLY A 249 12.82 1.20 -1.63
N LYS A 250 12.20 1.27 -2.81
CA LYS A 250 12.94 1.28 -4.09
C LYS A 250 13.78 2.52 -4.25
N VAL A 251 13.27 3.70 -3.91
CA VAL A 251 14.01 4.96 -3.97
C VAL A 251 15.11 4.98 -2.92
N ASP A 252 14.81 4.66 -1.66
CA ASP A 252 15.77 4.67 -0.55
C ASP A 252 16.96 3.71 -0.78
N ALA A 253 16.74 2.58 -1.46
CA ALA A 253 17.80 1.66 -1.84
C ALA A 253 18.72 2.16 -2.99
N MET A 254 18.38 3.27 -3.67
CA MET A 254 19.22 3.84 -4.72
C MET A 254 20.36 4.68 -4.14
N PRO A 255 21.49 4.85 -4.86
CA PRO A 255 22.50 5.86 -4.52
C PRO A 255 21.90 7.27 -4.45
N PRO A 256 22.38 8.17 -3.58
CA PRO A 256 21.77 9.48 -3.33
C PRO A 256 21.46 10.30 -4.59
N GLN A 257 22.37 10.32 -5.58
CA GLN A 257 22.16 11.05 -6.83
C GLN A 257 20.97 10.51 -7.63
N ARG A 258 20.76 9.19 -7.61
CA ARG A 258 19.60 8.56 -8.27
C ARG A 258 18.32 8.76 -7.47
N GLN A 259 18.40 8.84 -6.14
CA GLN A 259 17.25 9.21 -5.31
C GLN A 259 16.70 10.57 -5.70
N SER A 260 17.58 11.57 -5.82
CA SER A 260 17.17 12.93 -6.18
C SER A 260 16.48 12.99 -7.54
N ILE A 261 16.96 12.22 -8.53
CA ILE A 261 16.35 12.11 -9.87
C ILE A 261 14.97 11.43 -9.76
N ALA A 262 14.89 10.27 -9.11
CA ALA A 262 13.63 9.53 -8.96
C ALA A 262 12.56 10.35 -8.23
N VAL A 263 12.96 11.09 -7.19
CA VAL A 263 12.07 12.00 -6.47
C VAL A 263 11.59 13.14 -7.37
N ALA A 264 12.47 13.75 -8.16
CA ALA A 264 12.09 14.81 -9.10
C ALA A 264 11.08 14.30 -10.14
N ASP A 265 11.29 13.10 -10.69
CA ASP A 265 10.35 12.45 -11.62
C ASP A 265 8.99 12.21 -10.96
N ILE A 266 8.97 11.74 -9.70
CA ILE A 266 7.74 11.50 -8.93
C ILE A 266 6.98 12.81 -8.71
N VAL A 267 7.65 13.88 -8.29
CA VAL A 267 7.04 15.21 -8.03
C VAL A 267 6.50 15.86 -9.32
N SER A 268 7.14 15.59 -10.46
CA SER A 268 6.68 16.03 -11.78
C SER A 268 5.62 15.13 -12.41
N SER A 269 5.35 13.96 -11.83
CA SER A 269 4.42 12.97 -12.41
C SER A 269 2.94 13.29 -12.13
N PRO A 270 2.00 12.70 -12.91
CA PRO A 270 0.57 12.75 -12.61
C PRO A 270 0.18 12.16 -11.24
N LEU A 271 1.07 11.37 -10.61
CA LEU A 271 0.82 10.86 -9.24
C LEU A 271 0.85 12.00 -8.22
N MET A 272 1.72 12.99 -8.40
CA MET A 272 1.76 14.17 -7.54
C MET A 272 0.49 15.02 -7.71
N ASP A 273 -0.03 15.14 -8.93
CA ASP A 273 -1.33 15.81 -9.18
C ASP A 273 -2.46 15.07 -8.47
N ALA A 274 -2.50 13.74 -8.56
CA ALA A 274 -3.49 12.93 -7.88
C ALA A 274 -3.38 13.06 -6.36
N LEU A 275 -2.17 13.08 -5.80
CA LEU A 275 -1.94 13.25 -4.37
C LEU A 275 -2.41 14.64 -3.91
N ALA A 276 -1.94 15.71 -4.56
CA ALA A 276 -2.28 17.10 -4.21
C ALA A 276 -3.79 17.40 -4.31
N LYS A 277 -4.50 16.72 -5.22
CA LYS A 277 -5.97 16.86 -5.39
C LYS A 277 -6.77 15.94 -4.47
N GLY A 278 -6.12 15.15 -3.60
CA GLY A 278 -6.80 14.20 -2.71
C GLY A 278 -7.47 13.03 -3.46
N HIS A 279 -6.97 12.69 -4.65
CA HIS A 279 -7.49 11.59 -5.47
C HIS A 279 -6.80 10.24 -5.19
N LEU A 280 -5.73 10.22 -4.37
CA LEU A 280 -5.09 8.97 -3.97
C LEU A 280 -5.87 8.25 -2.86
N GLN A 281 -5.67 6.93 -2.77
CA GLN A 281 -6.27 6.12 -1.70
C GLN A 281 -5.73 6.55 -0.33
N LYS A 282 -6.58 6.48 0.70
CA LYS A 282 -6.22 6.77 2.09
C LYS A 282 -4.98 5.99 2.51
N GLY A 283 -4.04 6.67 3.18
CA GLY A 283 -2.77 6.09 3.61
C GLY A 283 -1.69 6.01 2.52
N ALA A 284 -1.95 6.52 1.31
CA ALA A 284 -0.91 6.71 0.30
C ALA A 284 0.06 7.83 0.70
N ALA A 285 1.32 7.68 0.31
CA ALA A 285 2.40 8.64 0.46
C ALA A 285 3.39 8.54 -0.70
N LEU A 286 3.98 9.66 -1.09
CA LEU A 286 5.02 9.72 -2.11
C LEU A 286 6.34 10.22 -1.51
N PRO A 287 7.50 9.69 -1.93
CA PRO A 287 8.76 10.34 -1.65
C PRO A 287 8.83 11.64 -2.49
N VAL A 288 8.94 12.78 -1.82
CA VAL A 288 8.82 14.11 -2.44
C VAL A 288 10.09 14.95 -2.36
N ALA A 289 10.99 14.65 -1.43
CA ALA A 289 12.25 15.39 -1.31
C ALA A 289 13.33 14.55 -0.64
N GLN A 290 14.56 15.05 -0.69
CA GLN A 290 15.67 14.59 0.12
C GLN A 290 16.18 15.76 0.97
N VAL A 291 16.31 15.59 2.28
CA VAL A 291 16.93 16.61 3.14
C VAL A 291 18.45 16.60 3.00
N GLY A 292 19.07 17.76 3.23
CA GLY A 292 20.52 17.90 3.25
C GLY A 292 21.20 17.04 4.31
N ARG A 293 22.48 16.71 4.08
CA ARG A 293 23.30 15.91 5.01
C ARG A 293 23.42 16.55 6.39
N SER A 294 23.54 17.88 6.44
CA SER A 294 23.49 18.71 7.65
C SER A 294 22.27 18.41 8.51
N VAL A 295 21.09 18.27 7.89
CA VAL A 295 19.82 17.96 8.56
C VAL A 295 19.80 16.51 9.05
N VAL A 296 20.26 15.57 8.24
CA VAL A 296 20.36 14.15 8.64
C VAL A 296 21.23 14.01 9.89
N GLU A 297 22.41 14.64 9.89
CA GLU A 297 23.36 14.61 11.00
C GLU A 297 22.80 15.32 12.24
N ALA A 298 22.20 16.50 12.08
CA ALA A 298 21.62 17.26 13.18
C ALA A 298 20.52 16.47 13.93
N PHE A 299 19.76 15.63 13.23
CA PHE A 299 18.70 14.81 13.81
C PHE A 299 19.08 13.36 14.09
N GLY A 300 20.30 12.94 13.75
CA GLY A 300 20.72 11.54 13.85
C GLY A 300 19.87 10.59 13.00
N ALA A 301 19.33 11.08 11.88
CA ALA A 301 18.43 10.31 11.03
C ALA A 301 19.18 9.24 10.22
N ARG A 302 18.50 8.14 9.90
CA ARG A 302 19.07 7.04 9.08
C ARG A 302 18.76 7.16 7.59
N THR A 303 17.77 7.98 7.25
CA THR A 303 17.37 8.27 5.87
C THR A 303 17.28 9.77 5.67
N ALA A 304 17.51 10.20 4.43
CA ALA A 304 17.34 11.58 4.00
C ALA A 304 15.99 11.79 3.28
N LEU A 305 15.23 10.73 3.03
CA LEU A 305 14.08 10.77 2.14
C LEU A 305 12.81 11.24 2.86
N VAL A 306 12.15 12.24 2.29
CA VAL A 306 10.93 12.87 2.84
C VAL A 306 9.70 12.34 2.13
N LYS A 307 8.70 11.92 2.91
CA LYS A 307 7.39 11.47 2.44
C LYS A 307 6.35 12.59 2.55
N LEU A 308 5.41 12.64 1.61
CA LEU A 308 4.16 13.42 1.71
C LEU A 308 2.99 12.45 1.60
N SER A 309 2.11 12.41 2.60
CA SER A 309 0.93 11.54 2.62
C SER A 309 -0.36 12.24 2.20
N ASP A 310 -1.38 11.47 1.80
CA ASP A 310 -2.75 11.95 1.59
C ASP A 310 -3.29 12.69 2.84
N ASP A 311 -3.05 12.14 4.02
CA ASP A 311 -3.48 12.77 5.29
C ASP A 311 -2.79 14.12 5.51
N SER A 312 -1.48 14.22 5.22
CA SER A 312 -0.76 15.49 5.29
C SER A 312 -1.23 16.49 4.25
N VAL A 313 -1.53 16.06 3.01
CA VAL A 313 -2.12 16.94 2.00
C VAL A 313 -3.47 17.48 2.45
N ARG A 314 -4.36 16.61 2.96
CA ARG A 314 -5.66 17.02 3.47
C ARG A 314 -5.52 18.04 4.60
N HIS A 315 -4.64 17.76 5.55
CA HIS A 315 -4.35 18.67 6.65
C HIS A 315 -3.78 20.02 6.17
N ILE A 316 -2.85 20.02 5.23
CA ILE A 316 -2.27 21.24 4.63
C ILE A 316 -3.34 22.08 3.94
N ILE A 317 -4.27 21.44 3.22
CA ILE A 317 -5.39 22.11 2.55
C ILE A 317 -6.40 22.65 3.58
N GLU A 318 -6.71 21.90 4.63
CA GLU A 318 -7.68 22.27 5.67
C GLU A 318 -7.16 23.36 6.63
N GLU A 319 -5.90 23.28 7.08
CA GLU A 319 -5.29 24.25 8.01
C GLU A 319 -5.01 25.61 7.37
N HIS A 320 -4.91 25.68 6.05
CA HIS A 320 -4.61 26.92 5.35
C HIS A 320 -5.77 27.42 4.51
N ALA A 321 -6.49 28.38 5.10
CA ALA A 321 -7.27 29.40 4.42
C ALA A 321 -6.45 30.31 3.46
N VAL A 322 -5.33 29.83 2.90
CA VAL A 322 -4.76 30.39 1.67
C VAL A 322 -5.62 29.82 0.55
N ARG A 323 -6.68 30.53 0.19
CA ARG A 323 -7.61 30.14 -0.89
C ARG A 323 -6.81 29.68 -2.13
N ASN A 324 -7.16 28.50 -2.66
CA ASN A 324 -6.74 27.97 -3.96
C ASN A 324 -5.26 27.55 -4.08
N LEU A 325 -4.71 26.79 -3.11
CA LEU A 325 -3.47 26.05 -3.37
C LEU A 325 -3.69 25.06 -4.53
N VAL A 326 -2.84 25.14 -5.54
CA VAL A 326 -2.84 24.22 -6.70
C VAL A 326 -1.62 23.30 -6.65
N THR A 327 -1.55 22.27 -7.50
CA THR A 327 -0.42 21.33 -7.46
C THR A 327 0.94 22.02 -7.63
N ASP A 328 1.01 23.12 -8.39
CA ASP A 328 2.26 23.87 -8.56
C ASP A 328 2.74 24.53 -7.26
N ASP A 329 1.84 24.83 -6.32
CA ASP A 329 2.23 25.29 -4.99
C ASP A 329 2.91 24.21 -4.17
N PHE A 330 2.41 22.97 -4.25
CA PHE A 330 3.06 21.82 -3.63
C PHE A 330 4.46 21.64 -4.22
N ARG A 331 4.59 21.68 -5.56
CA ARG A 331 5.89 21.58 -6.24
C ARG A 331 6.85 22.69 -5.82
N ALA A 332 6.38 23.93 -5.72
CA ALA A 332 7.19 25.06 -5.29
C ALA A 332 7.64 24.92 -3.83
N ALA A 333 6.74 24.55 -2.92
CA ALA A 333 7.05 24.33 -1.51
C ALA A 333 8.02 23.15 -1.27
N ILE A 334 7.86 22.07 -2.05
CA ILE A 334 8.79 20.94 -2.08
C ILE A 334 10.16 21.38 -2.62
N GLY A 335 10.20 22.29 -3.60
CA GLY A 335 11.44 22.85 -4.14
C GLY A 335 12.33 23.52 -3.08
N VAL A 336 11.74 24.11 -2.04
CA VAL A 336 12.49 24.69 -0.90
C VAL A 336 13.24 23.64 -0.08
N LEU A 337 12.80 22.38 -0.06
CA LEU A 337 13.53 21.30 0.61
C LEU A 337 14.82 20.94 -0.12
N ARG A 338 14.89 21.19 -1.45
CA ARG A 338 16.06 20.89 -2.28
C ARG A 338 17.11 22.00 -2.18
N ASP A 339 16.67 23.25 -2.13
CA ASP A 339 17.54 24.43 -2.11
C ASP A 339 17.01 25.47 -1.11
N PRO A 340 17.17 25.21 0.20
CA PRO A 340 16.73 26.13 1.23
C PRO A 340 17.68 27.32 1.36
N ALA A 341 17.13 28.50 1.65
CA ALA A 341 17.91 29.64 2.11
C ALA A 341 18.33 29.51 3.58
N ALA A 342 17.58 28.72 4.37
CA ALA A 342 17.91 28.38 5.75
C ALA A 342 17.13 27.15 6.22
N VAL A 343 17.72 26.36 7.12
CA VAL A 343 17.04 25.27 7.82
C VAL A 343 17.15 25.43 9.33
N ILE A 344 16.01 25.28 10.02
CA ILE A 344 15.86 25.62 11.42
C ILE A 344 15.31 24.41 12.19
N ARG A 345 15.98 24.01 13.27
CA ARG A 345 15.51 22.95 14.17
C ARG A 345 14.39 23.44 15.08
N ARG A 346 13.32 22.67 15.19
CA ARG A 346 12.18 22.90 16.09
C ARG A 346 11.71 21.58 16.73
N GLY A 347 12.35 21.20 17.83
CA GLY A 347 12.06 19.92 18.48
C GLY A 347 12.37 18.75 17.55
N GLN A 348 11.34 17.97 17.20
CA GLN A 348 11.41 16.85 16.25
C GLN A 348 11.14 17.26 14.79
N SER A 349 11.02 18.56 14.50
CA SER A 349 10.78 19.07 13.16
C SER A 349 11.90 19.97 12.68
N ALA A 350 12.12 20.01 11.36
CA ALA A 350 12.96 20.97 10.68
C ALA A 350 12.09 21.88 9.81
N ALA A 351 12.29 23.20 9.93
CA ALA A 351 11.63 24.20 9.11
C ALA A 351 12.62 24.71 8.06
N PHE A 352 12.29 24.49 6.79
CA PHE A 352 13.03 24.94 5.62
C PHE A 352 12.40 26.24 5.14
N VAL A 353 13.23 27.24 4.84
CA VAL A 353 12.79 28.54 4.34
C VAL A 353 13.56 28.85 3.08
N GLY A 354 12.87 29.24 2.02
CA GLY A 354 13.51 29.54 0.73
C GLY A 354 12.54 30.19 -0.24
N ALA A 355 13.08 30.66 -1.36
CA ALA A 355 12.30 31.26 -2.43
C ALA A 355 12.32 30.35 -3.67
N VAL A 356 11.15 30.07 -4.24
CA VAL A 356 11.01 29.33 -5.49
C VAL A 356 10.14 30.17 -6.42
N ALA A 357 10.64 30.45 -7.63
CA ALA A 357 9.98 31.30 -8.62
C ALA A 357 9.47 32.64 -8.04
N GLY A 358 10.29 33.30 -7.20
CA GLY A 358 9.97 34.59 -6.59
C GLY A 358 9.00 34.54 -5.40
N THR A 359 8.44 33.36 -5.06
CA THR A 359 7.58 33.18 -3.89
C THR A 359 8.36 32.56 -2.75
N TRP A 360 8.33 33.19 -1.57
CA TRP A 360 8.93 32.63 -0.36
C TRP A 360 8.01 31.60 0.28
N TRP A 361 8.59 30.47 0.68
CA TRP A 361 7.90 29.41 1.37
C TRP A 361 8.61 29.08 2.68
N ARG A 362 7.80 28.67 3.66
CA ARG A 362 8.25 27.96 4.84
C ARG A 362 7.66 26.56 4.80
N THR A 363 8.50 25.56 4.65
CA THR A 363 8.13 24.14 4.56
C THR A 363 8.60 23.43 5.84
N VAL A 364 7.77 22.59 6.44
CA VAL A 364 8.06 21.91 7.70
C VAL A 364 8.04 20.42 7.49
N VAL A 365 9.17 19.77 7.78
CA VAL A 365 9.27 18.32 7.84
C VAL A 365 9.41 17.87 9.29
N LYS A 366 8.77 16.76 9.64
CA LYS A 366 8.81 16.16 10.96
C LYS A 366 9.53 14.81 10.88
N SER A 367 10.51 14.63 11.76
CA SER A 367 11.14 13.34 12.00
C SER A 367 10.20 12.45 12.83
N ALA A 368 10.08 11.19 12.45
CA ALA A 368 9.30 10.17 13.16
C ALA A 368 10.12 8.87 13.29
N ASN A 369 9.65 7.96 14.15
CA ASN A 369 10.28 6.67 14.44
C ASN A 369 11.79 6.81 14.71
N ASP A 370 12.15 7.72 15.62
CA ASP A 370 13.54 7.98 16.02
C ASP A 370 14.50 8.28 14.84
N GLY A 371 14.03 9.04 13.84
CA GLY A 371 14.85 9.43 12.69
C GLY A 371 14.88 8.40 11.55
N LEU A 372 14.01 7.39 11.59
CA LEU A 372 13.81 6.45 10.49
C LEU A 372 12.88 6.99 9.40
N GLU A 373 12.11 8.06 9.67
CA GLU A 373 11.18 8.63 8.71
C GLU A 373 11.14 10.16 8.76
N TRP A 374 10.97 10.78 7.58
CA TRP A 374 10.66 12.20 7.44
C TRP A 374 9.31 12.41 6.77
N TRP A 375 8.47 13.24 7.37
CA TRP A 375 7.14 13.56 6.86
C TRP A 375 7.01 15.06 6.58
N LEU A 376 6.65 15.44 5.36
CA LEU A 376 6.24 16.79 5.02
C LEU A 376 4.85 17.03 5.61
N VAL A 377 4.77 17.85 6.66
CA VAL A 377 3.54 18.03 7.45
C VAL A 377 2.87 19.37 7.24
N SER A 378 3.60 20.39 6.78
CA SER A 378 3.05 21.73 6.58
C SER A 378 3.91 22.54 5.62
N PHE A 379 3.30 23.45 4.87
CA PHE A 379 4.02 24.54 4.22
C PHE A 379 3.13 25.79 4.11
N HIS A 380 3.78 26.96 4.04
CA HIS A 380 3.06 28.22 3.86
C HIS A 380 3.85 29.20 3.00
N ARG A 381 3.13 29.97 2.19
CA ARG A 381 3.68 31.19 1.58
C ARG A 381 4.07 32.19 2.68
N LYS A 382 5.17 32.89 2.47
CA LYS A 382 5.65 33.97 3.32
C LYS A 382 5.96 35.19 2.47
N SER A 383 5.90 36.37 3.09
CA SER A 383 6.58 37.53 2.55
C SER A 383 8.09 37.34 2.76
N GLU A 384 8.91 37.92 1.88
CA GLU A 384 10.37 37.93 2.07
C GLU A 384 10.75 38.52 3.43
N LYS A 385 10.05 39.59 3.85
CA LYS A 385 10.26 40.24 5.14
C LYS A 385 10.05 39.27 6.31
N ASP A 386 8.97 38.51 6.29
CA ASP A 386 8.65 37.54 7.34
C ASP A 386 9.62 36.36 7.33
N ALA A 387 9.98 35.86 6.15
CA ALA A 387 10.95 34.78 5.99
C ALA A 387 12.31 35.19 6.58
N ARG A 388 12.84 36.36 6.20
CA ARG A 388 14.10 36.89 6.75
C ARG A 388 14.01 37.17 8.26
N SER A 389 12.86 37.65 8.74
CA SER A 389 12.64 37.85 10.19
C SER A 389 12.70 36.53 10.96
N PHE A 390 12.08 35.49 10.42
CA PHE A 390 12.08 34.16 11.01
C PHE A 390 13.49 33.56 11.07
N ILE A 391 14.29 33.71 10.01
CA ILE A 391 15.69 33.28 9.97
C ILE A 391 16.51 34.00 11.05
N ARG A 392 16.44 35.35 11.11
CA ARG A 392 17.16 36.13 12.14
C ARG A 392 16.80 35.71 13.57
N ALA A 393 15.52 35.42 13.81
CA ALA A 393 15.06 34.96 15.12
C ALA A 393 15.65 33.59 15.49
N ALA A 394 15.77 32.67 14.52
CA ALA A 394 16.38 31.37 14.71
C ALA A 394 17.89 31.45 14.95
N THR A 395 18.61 32.33 14.23
CA THR A 395 20.04 32.58 14.45
C THR A 395 20.30 33.04 15.88
N LYS A 396 19.50 34.00 16.40
CA LYS A 396 19.62 34.48 17.78
C LYS A 396 19.36 33.40 18.83
N LYS A 397 18.53 32.40 18.52
CA LYS A 397 18.18 31.29 19.41
C LYS A 397 19.14 30.09 19.29
N GLY A 398 20.11 30.13 18.38
CA GLY A 398 21.02 29.02 18.12
C GLY A 398 20.34 27.78 17.55
N THR A 399 19.20 27.93 16.87
CA THR A 399 18.42 26.82 16.31
C THR A 399 18.63 26.64 14.80
N LEU A 400 19.57 27.38 14.20
CA LEU A 400 19.91 27.29 12.78
C LEU A 400 20.78 26.04 12.53
N ILE A 401 20.48 25.29 11.47
CA ILE A 401 21.22 24.09 11.04
C ILE A 401 22.12 24.44 9.86
N GLU A 402 21.54 25.10 8.84
CA GLU A 402 22.23 25.63 7.66
C GLU A 402 21.62 26.98 7.25
#